data_AF-A0A2M9JF36-F1
#
_entry.id   AF-A0A2M9JF36-F1
#
_cell.length_a   1.000
_cell.length_b   1.000
_cell.length_c   1.000
_cell.angle_alpha   90.00
_cell.angle_beta   90.00
_cell.angle_gamma   90.00
#
_symmetry.space_group_name_H-M   'P 1'
#
loop_
_entity.id
_entity.type
_entity.pdbx_description
1 polymer ?
#
loop_
_entity_poly.entity_id
_entity_poly.type
_entity_poly.pdbx_seq_one_letter_code
_entity_poly.pdbx_strand_id
1 'polypeptide(L)'
;MATTTIQVPREVRDHLAELAQERGLSLGQLVAALAAERPTAAQRAERLAADREVVRRQIGIDLSDEEFDQAPDVLGNIYKIAAEKARTTRDTAA
;
A
#
# COMPACT_ATOMS: atom_id res chain seq x y z
N MET A 1 19.15 -11.91 8.01
CA MET A 1 18.33 -10.94 8.78
C MET A 1 18.76 -11.02 10.23
N ALA A 2 19.12 -9.90 10.85
CA ALA A 2 19.51 -9.91 12.26
C ALA A 2 18.26 -10.18 13.12
N THR A 3 18.30 -11.23 13.92
CA THR A 3 17.28 -11.50 14.93
C THR A 3 17.55 -10.64 16.15
N THR A 4 16.52 -9.93 16.61
CA THR A 4 16.58 -9.12 17.82
C THR A 4 15.48 -9.58 18.79
N THR A 5 15.73 -9.41 20.09
CA THR A 5 14.78 -9.76 21.14
C THR A 5 14.09 -8.51 21.65
N ILE A 6 12.77 -8.55 21.72
CA ILE A 6 11.96 -7.51 22.36
C ILE A 6 11.44 -8.01 23.71
N GLN A 7 11.38 -7.14 24.71
CA GLN A 7 10.75 -7.44 25.98
C GLN A 7 9.29 -6.99 25.92
N VAL A 8 8.38 -7.89 26.30
CA VAL A 8 6.94 -7.62 26.33
C VAL A 8 6.34 -8.17 27.63
N PRO A 9 5.23 -7.60 28.13
CA PRO A 9 4.51 -8.18 29.26
C PRO A 9 4.08 -9.62 28.96
N ARG A 10 3.99 -10.44 30.01
CA ARG A 10 3.65 -11.86 29.89
C ARG A 10 2.28 -12.06 29.25
N GLU A 11 1.33 -11.23 29.63
CA GLU A 11 -0.05 -11.23 29.15
C GLU A 11 -0.09 -10.96 27.64
N VAL A 12 0.73 -10.02 27.16
CA VAL A 12 0.84 -9.70 25.73
C VAL A 12 1.46 -10.85 24.96
N ARG A 13 2.52 -11.48 25.48
CA ARG A 13 3.15 -12.65 24.87
C ARG A 13 2.16 -13.81 24.73
N ASP A 14 1.42 -14.11 25.80
CA ASP A 14 0.49 -15.24 25.84
C ASP A 14 -0.67 -15.02 24.86
N HIS A 15 -1.22 -13.79 24.80
CA HIS A 15 -2.21 -13.40 23.80
C HIS A 15 -1.70 -13.52 22.36
N LEU A 16 -0.49 -13.04 22.08
CA LEU A 16 0.11 -13.16 20.74
C LEU A 16 0.40 -14.63 20.38
N ALA A 17 0.70 -15.48 21.36
CA ALA A 17 0.92 -16.91 21.14
C ALA A 17 -0.37 -17.62 20.72
N GLU A 18 -1.50 -17.33 21.38
CA GLU A 18 -2.82 -17.83 20.99
C GLU A 18 -3.18 -17.39 19.56
N LEU A 19 -3.04 -16.10 19.25
CA LEU A 19 -3.29 -15.56 17.91
C LEU A 19 -2.40 -16.19 16.82
N ALA A 20 -1.16 -16.52 17.17
CA ALA A 20 -0.23 -17.17 16.26
C ALA A 20 -0.69 -18.62 15.99
N GLN A 21 -1.11 -19.35 17.03
CA GLN A 21 -1.65 -20.70 16.89
C GLN A 21 -2.92 -20.76 16.05
N GLU A 22 -3.88 -19.85 16.27
CA GLU A 22 -5.12 -19.76 15.47
C GLU A 22 -4.83 -19.57 13.97
N ARG A 23 -3.75 -18.86 13.65
CA ARG A 23 -3.33 -18.57 12.27
C ARG A 23 -2.32 -19.57 11.70
N GLY A 24 -1.92 -20.59 12.48
CA GLY A 24 -0.88 -21.55 12.08
C GLY A 24 0.50 -20.92 11.85
N LEU A 25 0.78 -19.78 12.50
CA LEU A 25 2.04 -19.04 12.38
C LEU A 25 2.89 -19.20 13.65
N SER A 26 4.20 -19.01 13.52
CA SER A 26 5.05 -18.78 14.69
C SER A 26 4.88 -17.35 15.21
N LEU A 27 5.20 -17.13 16.49
CA LEU A 27 5.13 -15.81 17.13
C LEU A 27 5.93 -14.75 16.35
N GLY A 28 7.14 -15.12 15.89
CA GLY A 28 7.98 -14.23 15.09
C GLY A 28 7.37 -13.89 13.72
N GLN A 29 6.72 -14.86 13.07
CA GLN A 29 6.00 -14.63 11.80
C GLN A 29 4.78 -13.72 12.00
N LEU A 30 4.03 -13.91 13.09
CA LEU A 30 2.90 -13.04 13.43
C LEU A 30 3.36 -11.59 13.64
N VAL A 31 4.42 -11.38 14.42
CA VAL A 31 4.97 -10.04 14.66
C VAL A 31 5.46 -9.40 13.37
N ALA A 32 6.12 -10.17 12.50
CA ALA A 32 6.56 -9.69 11.19
C ALA A 32 5.37 -9.30 10.29
N ALA A 33 4.29 -10.09 10.28
CA ALA A 33 3.08 -9.78 9.53
C ALA A 33 2.41 -8.49 10.04
N LEU A 34 2.28 -8.33 11.36
CA LEU A 34 1.73 -7.12 11.97
C LEU A 34 2.56 -5.88 11.63
N ALA A 35 3.89 -6.01 11.62
CA ALA A 35 4.78 -4.92 11.22
C ALA A 35 4.61 -4.56 9.73
N ALA A 36 4.38 -5.54 8.86
CA ALA A 36 4.15 -5.31 7.43
C ALA A 36 2.79 -4.64 7.16
N GLU A 37 1.76 -4.98 7.93
CA GLU A 37 0.42 -4.38 7.82
C GLU A 37 0.37 -2.91 8.29
N ARG A 38 1.24 -2.54 9.22
CA ARG A 38 1.27 -1.21 9.84
C ARG A 38 2.59 -0.50 9.54
N PRO A 39 2.81 -0.06 8.29
CA PRO A 39 4.01 0.69 7.95
C PRO A 39 4.08 2.01 8.74
N THR A 40 5.29 2.40 9.08
CA THR A 40 5.56 3.68 9.74
C THR A 40 5.20 4.86 8.83
N ALA A 41 5.08 6.06 9.39
CA ALA A 41 4.83 7.27 8.60
C ALA A 41 5.93 7.49 7.53
N ALA A 42 7.20 7.27 7.88
CA ALA A 42 8.32 7.39 6.95
C ALA A 42 8.23 6.38 5.80
N GLN A 43 7.96 5.11 6.10
CA GLN A 43 7.79 4.07 5.08
C GLN A 43 6.59 4.34 4.17
N ARG A 44 5.50 4.88 4.70
CA ARG A 44 4.35 5.30 3.87
C ARG A 44 4.72 6.45 2.94
N ALA A 45 5.48 7.43 3.41
CA ALA A 45 5.94 8.55 2.59
C ALA A 45 6.92 8.07 1.49
N GLU A 46 7.84 7.17 1.82
CA GLU A 46 8.76 6.56 0.86
C GLU A 46 8.00 5.76 -0.21
N ARG A 47 7.03 4.95 0.20
CA ARG A 47 6.18 4.20 -0.73
C ARG A 47 5.38 5.14 -1.65
N LEU A 48 4.81 6.21 -1.10
CA LEU A 48 4.11 7.22 -1.89
C LEU A 48 5.03 7.87 -2.93
N ALA A 49 6.26 8.25 -2.55
CA ALA A 49 7.23 8.82 -3.47
C ALA A 49 7.62 7.83 -4.58
N ALA A 50 7.84 6.55 -4.22
CA ALA A 50 8.12 5.49 -5.18
C ALA A 50 6.95 5.25 -6.15
N ASP A 51 5.72 5.23 -5.65
CA ASP A 51 4.51 5.07 -6.46
C ASP A 51 4.32 6.26 -7.41
N ARG A 52 4.55 7.51 -6.94
CA ARG A 52 4.55 8.72 -7.80
C ARG A 52 5.55 8.60 -8.94
N GLU A 53 6.76 8.12 -8.66
CA GLU A 53 7.80 7.94 -9.66
C GLU A 53 7.46 6.84 -10.68
N VAL A 54 6.79 5.76 -10.26
CA VAL A 54 6.26 4.75 -11.19
C VAL A 54 5.19 5.36 -12.08
N VAL A 55 4.28 6.16 -11.52
CA VAL A 55 3.22 6.84 -12.29
C VAL A 55 3.81 7.79 -13.34
N ARG A 56 4.80 8.62 -12.99
CA ARG A 56 5.49 9.49 -13.95
C ARG A 56 6.09 8.70 -15.10
N ARG A 57 6.79 7.60 -14.80
CA ARG A 57 7.45 6.75 -15.79
C ARG A 57 6.48 5.96 -16.67
N GLN A 58 5.36 5.48 -16.14
CA GLN A 58 4.42 4.63 -16.88
C GLN A 58 3.35 5.42 -17.64
N ILE A 59 2.86 6.54 -17.09
CA ILE A 59 1.81 7.35 -17.72
C ILE A 59 2.40 8.35 -18.72
N GLY A 60 3.70 8.68 -18.59
CA GLY A 60 4.40 9.58 -19.51
C GLY A 60 3.97 11.05 -19.37
N ILE A 61 3.37 11.41 -18.24
CA ILE A 61 3.05 12.79 -17.87
C ILE A 61 3.94 13.16 -16.69
N ASP A 62 4.71 14.23 -16.89
CA ASP A 62 5.60 14.79 -15.86
C ASP A 62 4.77 15.66 -14.91
N LEU A 63 4.07 15.01 -13.96
CA LEU A 63 3.36 15.70 -12.88
C LEU A 63 4.34 16.02 -11.74
N SER A 64 4.40 17.30 -11.38
CA SER A 64 5.10 17.77 -10.18
C SER A 64 4.42 17.26 -8.89
N ASP A 65 5.16 17.23 -7.79
CA ASP A 65 4.62 16.82 -6.48
C ASP A 65 3.49 17.76 -5.99
N GLU A 66 3.56 19.05 -6.33
CA GLU A 66 2.53 20.05 -6.02
C GLU A 66 1.23 19.80 -6.80
N GLU A 67 1.34 19.41 -8.07
CA GLU A 67 0.17 19.00 -8.85
C GLU A 67 -0.43 17.70 -8.31
N PHE A 68 0.38 16.77 -7.80
CA PHE A 68 -0.10 15.57 -7.11
C PHE A 68 -0.87 15.88 -5.81
N ASP A 69 -0.38 16.84 -5.02
CA ASP A 69 -1.00 17.24 -3.75
C ASP A 69 -2.28 18.06 -3.95
N GLN A 70 -2.39 18.79 -5.06
CA GLN A 70 -3.59 19.53 -5.43
C GLN A 70 -4.58 18.73 -6.27
N ALA A 71 -4.21 17.54 -6.74
CA ALA A 71 -5.05 16.80 -7.65
C ALA A 71 -6.34 16.30 -6.95
N PRO A 72 -7.53 16.77 -7.36
CA PRO A 72 -8.79 16.26 -6.84
C PRO A 72 -9.00 14.82 -7.32
N ASP A 73 -9.48 13.95 -6.42
CA ASP A 73 -9.75 12.51 -6.61
C ASP A 73 -9.20 11.93 -7.92
N VAL A 74 -7.87 11.77 -7.97
CA VAL A 74 -7.13 11.32 -9.15
C VAL A 74 -7.64 9.97 -9.62
N LEU A 75 -7.95 9.07 -8.67
CA LEU A 75 -8.53 7.77 -8.96
C LEU A 75 -9.92 7.90 -9.59
N GLY A 76 -10.78 8.76 -9.03
CA GLY A 76 -12.09 9.07 -9.62
C GLY A 76 -12.01 9.59 -11.05
N ASN A 77 -11.04 10.46 -11.35
CA ASN A 77 -10.85 10.98 -12.70
C ASN A 77 -10.22 9.95 -13.66
N ILE A 78 -9.29 9.12 -13.20
CA ILE A 78 -8.75 8.00 -13.98
C ILE A 78 -9.88 7.02 -14.35
N TYR A 79 -10.77 6.69 -13.42
CA TYR A 79 -11.92 5.84 -13.71
C TYR A 79 -12.87 6.47 -14.72
N LYS A 80 -13.11 7.79 -14.66
CA LYS A 80 -13.91 8.50 -15.67
C LYS A 80 -13.27 8.43 -17.05
N ILE A 81 -11.98 8.72 -17.17
CA ILE A 81 -11.25 8.68 -18.45
C ILE A 81 -11.24 7.26 -19.02
N ALA A 82 -11.02 6.24 -18.18
CA ALA A 82 -11.08 4.84 -18.60
C ALA A 82 -12.49 4.46 -19.08
N ALA A 83 -13.53 4.90 -18.37
CA ALA A 83 -14.92 4.66 -18.76
C ALA A 83 -15.32 5.41 -20.04
N GLU A 84 -14.75 6.59 -20.30
CA GLU A 84 -14.96 7.33 -21.54
C GLU A 84 -14.26 6.63 -22.71
N LYS A 85 -12.98 6.27 -22.58
CA LYS A 85 -12.25 5.52 -23.61
C LYS A 85 -12.93 4.18 -23.93
N ALA A 86 -13.38 3.46 -22.91
CA ALA A 86 -14.12 2.20 -23.12
C ALA A 86 -15.43 2.41 -23.91
N ARG A 87 -16.12 3.54 -23.72
CA ARG A 87 -17.31 3.90 -24.51
C ARG A 87 -16.94 4.26 -25.94
N THR A 88 -15.90 5.08 -26.16
CA THR A 88 -15.47 5.46 -27.51
C THR A 88 -15.04 4.25 -28.33
N THR A 89 -14.28 3.33 -27.73
CA THR A 89 -13.86 2.08 -28.39
C THR A 89 -15.05 1.18 -28.75
N ARG A 90 -16.13 1.20 -27.96
CA ARG A 90 -17.36 0.45 -28.25
C ARG A 90 -18.15 1.04 -29.42
N ASP A 91 -18.19 2.37 -29.51
CA ASP A 91 -18.86 3.08 -30.61
C ASP A 91 -18.09 3.01 -31.93
N THR A 92 -16.76 2.78 -31.89
CA THR A 92 -15.96 2.56 -33.13
C THR A 92 -16.01 1.12 -33.64
N ALA A 93 -16.53 0.19 -32.83
CA ALA A 93 -16.62 -1.24 -33.14
C ALA A 93 -18.02 -1.69 -33.60
N ALA A 94 -18.97 -0.74 -33.70
CA ALA A 94 -20.32 -0.92 -34.24
C ALA A 94 -20.43 -0.24 -35.61
#